data_AF-A0AAD7K2R3-F1
#
_entry.id   AF-A0AAD7K2R3-F1
#
_cell.length_a   1.000
_cell.length_b   1.000
_cell.length_c   1.000
_cell.angle_alpha   90.00
_cell.angle_beta   90.00
_cell.angle_gamma   90.00
#
_symmetry.space_group_name_H-M   'P 1'
#
loop_
_entity.id
_entity.type
_entity.pdbx_description
1 polymer ?
#
loop_
_entity_poly.entity_id
_entity_poly.type
_entity_poly.pdbx_seq_one_letter_code
_entity_poly.pdbx_strand_id
1 'polypeptide(L)'
;MLTCILWRRLTAGKLVFAVLVVISPIAARFLWMKGPRHVLRPFLKFLRPSKKYRTYLNALEEAQYWAAAELHGRRLRSSDARFAGSRGGEKAHIPVITSYTPALLPYYRQVQRSGRNLIPEYYLSLRSLCKWHRMVFPGPWHPTVAQASRMRQAFSVADLQEIHRISQMVPDEKVFGEKARWKPKYHGIWMGWLARDERRMHVVFEA
;
A
#
# COMPACT_ATOMS: atom_id res chain seq x y z
N MET A 1 -30.43 9.55 52.95
CA MET A 1 -30.14 8.13 52.68
C MET A 1 -28.81 8.03 51.97
N LEU A 2 -27.80 7.61 52.72
CA LEU A 2 -26.39 7.49 52.33
C LEU A 2 -26.08 6.02 52.06
N THR A 3 -25.49 5.68 50.93
CA THR A 3 -24.78 4.41 50.75
C THR A 3 -23.38 4.67 50.24
N CYS A 4 -22.46 4.77 51.20
CA CYS A 4 -21.03 4.63 51.02
C CYS A 4 -20.71 3.19 50.63
N ILE A 5 -20.05 2.98 49.50
CA ILE A 5 -19.40 1.70 49.19
C ILE A 5 -17.90 1.86 49.39
N LEU A 6 -17.49 1.34 50.53
CA LEU A 6 -16.13 1.03 50.95
C LEU A 6 -15.53 -0.01 50.00
N TRP A 7 -14.38 0.22 49.36
CA TRP A 7 -13.53 -0.89 48.91
C TRP A 7 -12.07 -0.67 49.30
N ARG A 8 -11.57 -1.67 50.03
CA ARG A 8 -10.31 -1.74 50.75
C ARG A 8 -9.11 -1.84 49.81
N ARG A 9 -7.99 -1.28 50.28
CA ARG A 9 -6.62 -1.67 49.88
C ARG A 9 -6.46 -3.18 50.02
N LEU A 10 -6.14 -3.86 48.92
CA LEU A 10 -5.65 -5.23 48.92
C LEU A 10 -4.24 -5.23 48.33
N THR A 11 -3.35 -5.84 49.11
CA THR A 11 -1.91 -5.90 49.01
C THR A 11 -1.42 -6.70 47.82
N ALA A 12 -0.21 -6.35 47.38
CA ALA A 12 0.55 -6.98 46.33
C ALA A 12 0.74 -8.49 46.54
N GLY A 13 0.67 -9.25 45.44
CA GLY A 13 1.24 -10.59 45.35
C GLY A 13 0.27 -11.65 44.85
N LYS A 14 0.37 -11.94 43.55
CA LYS A 14 -0.05 -13.21 42.90
C LYS A 14 -1.56 -13.49 42.90
N LEU A 15 -2.24 -13.01 41.86
CA LEU A 15 -3.35 -13.76 41.27
C LEU A 15 -3.38 -13.56 39.75
N VAL A 16 -2.76 -14.54 39.11
CA VAL A 16 -2.78 -14.87 37.70
C VAL A 16 -4.21 -15.32 37.36
N PHE A 17 -4.77 -14.76 36.29
CA PHE A 17 -5.96 -15.24 35.56
C PHE A 17 -7.29 -15.31 36.33
N ALA A 18 -8.05 -14.22 36.30
CA ALA A 18 -9.51 -14.25 36.17
C ALA A 18 -10.06 -12.82 36.12
N VAL A 19 -10.02 -12.18 34.95
CA VAL A 19 -10.97 -11.10 34.65
C VAL A 19 -11.63 -11.41 33.33
N LEU A 20 -12.93 -11.63 33.47
CA LEU A 20 -13.91 -12.05 32.49
C LEU A 20 -13.88 -11.22 31.22
N VAL A 21 -13.62 -11.96 30.15
CA VAL A 21 -14.13 -11.78 28.80
C VAL A 21 -15.66 -11.54 28.87
N VAL A 22 -16.08 -10.27 28.82
CA VAL A 22 -17.41 -9.90 28.31
C VAL A 22 -17.21 -9.52 26.86
N ILE A 23 -16.88 -10.51 26.03
CA ILE A 23 -16.90 -10.38 24.58
C ILE A 23 -18.30 -10.76 24.14
N SER A 24 -18.97 -9.78 23.55
CA SER A 24 -20.26 -9.88 22.89
C SER A 24 -20.40 -11.17 22.04
N PRO A 25 -21.53 -11.91 22.13
CA PRO A 25 -21.75 -13.14 21.38
C PRO A 25 -21.83 -12.93 19.85
N ILE A 26 -21.77 -11.68 19.36
CA ILE A 26 -21.79 -11.35 17.94
C ILE A 26 -20.40 -11.53 17.29
N ALA A 27 -19.31 -11.44 18.05
CA ALA A 27 -17.95 -11.61 17.52
C ALA A 27 -17.52 -13.09 17.41
N ALA A 28 -18.18 -14.00 18.13
CA ALA A 28 -17.84 -15.43 18.15
C ALA A 28 -18.33 -16.20 16.91
N ARG A 29 -19.21 -15.60 16.08
CA ARG A 29 -19.74 -16.25 14.87
C ARG A 29 -18.91 -16.00 13.61
N PHE A 30 -17.89 -15.13 13.67
CA PHE A 30 -17.03 -14.82 12.51
C PHE A 30 -15.66 -15.52 12.53
N LEU A 31 -15.32 -16.21 13.62
CA LEU A 31 -14.00 -16.84 13.82
C LEU A 31 -14.00 -18.37 13.66
N TRP A 32 -15.11 -18.95 13.21
CA TRP A 32 -15.25 -20.40 13.04
C TRP A 32 -15.69 -20.81 11.63
N MET A 33 -15.08 -20.22 10.60
CA MET A 33 -15.05 -20.77 9.24
C MET A 33 -13.88 -20.17 8.45
N LYS A 34 -12.70 -20.79 8.58
CA LYS A 34 -11.74 -21.05 7.48
C LYS A 34 -10.46 -21.67 8.06
N GLY A 35 -10.24 -22.92 7.65
CA GLY A 35 -9.16 -23.77 8.14
C GLY A 35 -7.75 -23.23 7.85
N PRO A 36 -6.77 -23.60 8.69
CA PRO A 36 -5.38 -23.23 8.49
C PRO A 36 -4.68 -24.27 7.62
N ARG A 37 -3.68 -23.80 6.85
CA ARG A 37 -2.69 -24.51 6.00
C ARG A 37 -2.95 -24.21 4.51
N HIS A 38 -1.96 -23.55 3.89
CA HIS A 38 -1.72 -23.36 2.43
C HIS A 38 -1.56 -21.92 1.89
N VAL A 39 -1.76 -20.83 2.65
CA VAL A 39 -1.60 -19.46 2.10
C VAL A 39 -0.30 -18.73 2.52
N LEU A 40 0.59 -19.34 3.31
CA LEU A 40 1.84 -18.72 3.78
C LEU A 40 3.10 -19.13 2.98
N ARG A 41 3.01 -19.31 1.66
CA ARG A 41 4.21 -19.54 0.82
C ARG A 41 4.57 -18.48 -0.24
N PRO A 42 3.72 -17.51 -0.64
CA PRO A 42 4.18 -16.48 -1.57
C PRO A 42 4.82 -15.25 -0.88
N PHE A 43 4.60 -15.04 0.43
CA PHE A 43 5.03 -13.81 1.11
C PHE A 43 6.52 -13.76 1.51
N LEU A 44 7.24 -14.89 1.50
CA LEU A 44 8.68 -14.93 1.83
C LEU A 44 9.61 -14.69 0.63
N LYS A 45 9.09 -14.36 -0.55
CA LYS A 45 9.93 -13.96 -1.71
C LYS A 45 10.27 -12.46 -1.72
N PHE A 46 9.57 -11.63 -0.94
CA PHE A 46 9.79 -10.17 -0.90
C PHE A 46 10.83 -9.72 0.13
N LEU A 47 11.31 -10.62 0.99
CA LEU A 47 12.45 -10.37 1.89
C LEU A 47 13.74 -10.95 1.35
N ARG A 48 13.92 -11.03 0.02
CA ARG A 48 15.28 -11.12 -0.51
C ARG A 48 15.90 -9.75 -0.27
N PRO A 49 16.96 -9.64 0.54
CA PRO A 49 17.74 -8.41 0.59
C PRO A 49 18.07 -8.05 -0.85
N SER A 50 17.72 -6.83 -1.26
CA SER A 50 18.28 -6.24 -2.47
C SER A 50 19.79 -6.41 -2.31
N LYS A 51 20.38 -7.37 -3.03
CA LYS A 51 21.82 -7.55 -3.04
C LYS A 51 22.35 -6.26 -3.65
N LYS A 52 22.73 -5.30 -2.78
CA LYS A 52 23.60 -4.21 -3.17
C LYS A 52 24.75 -4.91 -3.87
N TYR A 53 24.92 -4.64 -5.15
CA TYR A 53 26.01 -5.18 -5.93
C TYR A 53 27.27 -4.90 -5.11
N ARG A 54 27.85 -5.96 -4.53
CA ARG A 54 29.10 -5.83 -3.79
C ARG A 54 30.13 -5.49 -4.87
N THR A 55 30.54 -4.24 -4.91
CA THR A 55 31.80 -3.86 -5.57
C THR A 55 32.91 -4.66 -4.91
N TYR A 56 33.83 -5.20 -5.69
CA TYR A 56 34.92 -6.05 -5.20
C TYR A 56 35.72 -5.32 -4.11
N LEU A 57 36.11 -6.00 -3.03
CA LEU A 57 36.82 -5.34 -1.94
C LEU A 57 38.28 -5.04 -2.33
N ASN A 58 38.90 -5.94 -3.10
CA ASN A 58 40.30 -5.89 -3.52
C ASN A 58 40.46 -6.36 -4.99
N ALA A 59 41.56 -5.97 -5.65
CA ALA A 59 41.87 -6.36 -7.04
C ALA A 59 41.96 -7.89 -7.26
N LEU A 60 42.38 -8.65 -6.24
CA LEU A 60 42.45 -10.11 -6.29
C LEU A 60 41.05 -10.74 -6.41
N GLU A 61 40.07 -10.24 -5.66
CA GLU A 61 38.68 -10.73 -5.73
C GLU A 61 38.04 -10.41 -7.08
N GLU A 62 38.36 -9.24 -7.64
CA GLU A 62 37.93 -8.86 -8.98
C GLU A 62 38.50 -9.82 -10.05
N ALA A 63 39.79 -10.13 -9.99
CA ALA A 63 40.41 -11.08 -10.91
C ALA A 63 39.77 -12.49 -10.80
N GLN A 64 39.50 -12.95 -9.57
CA GLN A 64 38.80 -14.23 -9.34
C GLN A 64 37.37 -14.22 -9.89
N TYR A 65 36.64 -13.11 -9.72
CA TYR A 65 35.31 -12.95 -10.29
C TYR A 65 35.36 -13.02 -11.82
N TRP A 66 36.28 -12.28 -12.46
CA TRP A 66 36.42 -12.29 -13.91
C TRP A 66 36.81 -13.66 -14.45
N ALA A 67 37.70 -14.38 -13.78
CA ALA A 67 38.05 -15.76 -14.14
C ALA A 67 36.84 -16.71 -14.05
N ALA A 68 36.04 -16.60 -12.98
CA ALA A 68 34.83 -17.39 -12.81
C ALA A 68 33.74 -17.02 -13.84
N ALA A 69 33.58 -15.72 -14.12
CA ALA A 69 32.65 -15.20 -15.12
C ALA A 69 33.06 -15.65 -16.54
N GLU A 70 34.35 -15.68 -16.85
CA GLU A 70 34.85 -16.19 -18.13
C GLU A 70 34.53 -17.68 -18.31
N LEU A 71 34.73 -18.48 -17.27
CA LEU A 71 34.39 -19.91 -17.28
C LEU A 71 32.89 -20.13 -17.48
N HIS A 72 32.05 -19.31 -16.83
CA HIS A 72 30.60 -19.34 -17.04
C HIS A 72 30.20 -18.87 -18.44
N GLY A 73 30.89 -17.85 -18.97
CA GLY A 73 30.74 -17.37 -20.34
C GLY A 73 31.05 -18.46 -21.37
N ARG A 74 32.11 -19.24 -21.17
CA ARG A 74 32.44 -20.41 -22.02
C ARG A 74 31.33 -21.46 -22.02
N ARG A 75 30.70 -21.70 -20.86
CA ARG A 75 29.55 -22.62 -20.76
C ARG A 75 28.31 -22.07 -21.47
N LEU A 76 28.03 -20.77 -21.37
CA LEU A 76 26.88 -20.15 -22.03
C LEU A 76 27.08 -20.02 -23.54
N ARG A 77 28.32 -19.92 -24.03
CA ARG A 77 28.64 -19.92 -25.47
C ARG A 77 28.15 -21.18 -26.21
N SER A 78 28.05 -22.33 -25.54
CA SER A 78 27.48 -23.53 -26.17
C SER A 78 25.96 -23.45 -26.37
N SER A 79 25.29 -22.56 -25.65
CA SER A 79 23.84 -22.27 -25.76
C SER A 79 23.55 -20.99 -26.55
N ASP A 80 24.58 -20.34 -27.09
CA ASP A 80 24.41 -19.17 -27.94
C ASP A 80 23.87 -19.65 -29.29
N ALA A 81 22.62 -19.29 -29.58
CA ALA A 81 21.93 -19.65 -30.81
C ALA A 81 22.66 -19.18 -32.08
N ARG A 82 23.62 -18.24 -31.96
CA ARG A 82 24.48 -17.81 -33.07
C ARG A 82 25.49 -18.88 -33.52
N PHE A 83 25.87 -19.81 -32.64
CA PHE A 83 26.89 -20.85 -32.92
C PHE A 83 26.30 -22.26 -33.09
N ALA A 84 24.99 -22.41 -32.91
CA ALA A 84 24.30 -23.71 -33.00
C ALA A 84 24.36 -24.36 -34.41
N GLY A 85 24.83 -23.64 -35.44
CA GLY A 85 24.96 -24.15 -36.81
C GLY A 85 26.35 -24.63 -37.23
N SER A 86 27.39 -24.55 -36.39
CA SER A 86 28.79 -24.77 -36.86
C SER A 86 29.33 -26.20 -36.71
N ARG A 87 28.56 -27.17 -36.16
CA ARG A 87 28.98 -28.58 -36.04
C ARG A 87 28.26 -29.47 -37.04
N GLY A 88 28.58 -29.30 -38.33
CA GLY A 88 28.15 -30.24 -39.36
C GLY A 88 27.83 -29.57 -40.69
N GLY A 89 28.86 -29.35 -41.50
CA GLY A 89 28.78 -29.61 -42.93
C GLY A 89 27.74 -28.86 -43.78
N GLU A 90 27.30 -27.67 -43.43
CA GLU A 90 26.76 -26.71 -44.39
C GLU A 90 26.85 -25.35 -43.73
N LYS A 91 27.36 -24.35 -44.45
CA LYS A 91 27.36 -22.96 -43.99
C LYS A 91 25.89 -22.54 -43.91
N ALA A 92 25.22 -22.83 -42.80
CA ALA A 92 23.89 -22.32 -42.51
C ALA A 92 24.04 -20.80 -42.56
N HIS A 93 23.61 -20.23 -43.68
CA HIS A 93 23.61 -18.81 -43.94
C HIS A 93 22.67 -18.19 -42.93
N ILE A 94 23.20 -17.82 -41.75
CA ILE A 94 22.48 -17.02 -40.77
C ILE A 94 22.21 -15.71 -41.51
N PRO A 95 20.95 -15.41 -41.88
CA PRO A 95 20.67 -14.18 -42.57
C PRO A 95 21.14 -13.05 -41.65
N VAL A 96 22.03 -12.20 -42.16
CA VAL A 96 22.37 -10.96 -41.48
C VAL A 96 21.08 -10.16 -41.45
N ILE A 97 20.37 -10.20 -40.33
CA ILE A 97 19.13 -9.43 -40.13
C ILE A 97 19.57 -7.97 -40.03
N THR A 98 19.55 -7.26 -41.16
CA THR A 98 20.00 -5.86 -41.29
C THR A 98 19.11 -4.89 -40.54
N SER A 99 17.87 -5.28 -40.22
CA SER A 99 16.96 -4.50 -39.39
C SER A 99 16.19 -5.41 -38.45
N TYR A 100 16.50 -5.33 -37.16
CA TYR A 100 15.66 -5.89 -36.13
C TYR A 100 14.56 -4.88 -35.82
N THR A 101 13.34 -5.14 -36.29
CA THR A 101 12.17 -4.39 -35.85
C THR A 101 11.63 -5.09 -34.60
N PRO A 102 11.83 -4.56 -33.38
CA PRO A 102 11.27 -5.17 -32.19
C PRO A 102 9.75 -5.26 -32.37
N ALA A 103 9.16 -6.41 -32.02
CA ALA A 103 7.71 -6.54 -32.05
C ALA A 103 7.10 -5.42 -31.18
N LEU A 104 6.34 -4.54 -31.82
CA LEU A 104 5.57 -3.51 -31.11
C LEU A 104 4.74 -4.24 -30.04
N LEU A 105 4.71 -3.68 -28.83
CA LEU A 105 3.95 -4.26 -27.74
C LEU A 105 2.52 -4.51 -28.24
N PRO A 106 2.00 -5.75 -28.13
CA PRO A 106 0.71 -6.10 -28.70
C PRO A 106 -0.38 -5.18 -28.12
N TYR A 107 -1.41 -4.91 -28.94
CA TYR A 107 -2.45 -3.90 -28.68
C TYR A 107 -3.07 -3.98 -27.28
N TYR A 108 -3.18 -5.17 -26.69
CA TYR A 108 -3.70 -5.35 -25.32
C TYR A 108 -2.79 -4.76 -24.21
N ARG A 109 -1.55 -4.39 -24.51
CA ARG A 109 -0.62 -3.70 -23.61
C ARG A 109 -0.64 -2.18 -23.75
N GLN A 110 -1.40 -1.61 -24.70
CA GLN A 110 -1.87 -0.24 -24.57
C GLN A 110 -2.89 -0.24 -23.43
N VAL A 111 -2.37 -0.18 -22.21
CA VAL A 111 -3.17 0.12 -21.03
C VAL A 111 -3.90 1.41 -21.37
N GLN A 112 -5.22 1.30 -21.54
CA GLN A 112 -6.15 2.41 -21.70
C GLN A 112 -5.91 3.40 -20.56
N ARG A 113 -5.03 4.38 -20.79
CA ARG A 113 -5.02 5.64 -20.03
C ARG A 113 -6.07 6.60 -20.59
N SER A 114 -6.78 6.20 -21.65
CA SER A 114 -7.87 6.92 -22.28
C SER A 114 -9.19 6.24 -21.93
N GLY A 115 -9.91 6.75 -20.93
CA GLY A 115 -11.23 6.21 -20.58
C GLY A 115 -11.80 6.58 -19.21
N ARG A 116 -11.20 7.53 -18.47
CA ARG A 116 -11.92 8.22 -17.39
C ARG A 116 -12.23 9.62 -17.85
N ASN A 117 -13.52 9.92 -17.86
CA ASN A 117 -14.15 11.14 -18.32
C ASN A 117 -13.36 12.40 -17.95
N LEU A 118 -13.27 13.32 -18.91
CA LEU A 118 -12.56 14.61 -18.94
C LEU A 118 -13.02 15.66 -17.90
N ILE A 119 -13.47 15.24 -16.72
CA ILE A 119 -13.53 16.14 -15.57
C ILE A 119 -12.13 16.06 -14.95
N PRO A 120 -11.38 17.18 -14.81
CA PRO A 120 -10.08 17.15 -14.15
C PRO A 120 -10.26 16.53 -12.76
N GLU A 121 -9.80 15.28 -12.62
CA GLU A 121 -9.91 14.49 -11.41
C GLU A 121 -9.27 15.33 -10.30
N TYR A 122 -10.07 15.82 -9.36
CA TYR A 122 -9.61 16.75 -8.35
C TYR A 122 -8.50 16.08 -7.54
N TYR A 123 -7.27 16.55 -7.74
CA TYR A 123 -6.11 15.90 -7.15
C TYR A 123 -5.94 16.36 -5.70
N LEU A 124 -6.40 15.52 -4.76
CA LEU A 124 -6.11 15.68 -3.35
C LEU A 124 -4.83 14.92 -2.98
N SER A 125 -3.88 15.64 -2.36
CA SER A 125 -2.67 15.02 -1.82
C SER A 125 -3.01 14.05 -0.69
N LEU A 126 -2.33 12.90 -0.64
CA LEU A 126 -2.56 11.90 0.42
C LEU A 126 -2.22 12.46 1.82
N ARG A 127 -1.25 13.39 1.88
CA ARG A 127 -0.86 14.07 3.11
C ARG A 127 -1.99 14.97 3.63
N SER A 128 -2.64 15.73 2.75
CA SER A 128 -3.82 16.54 3.09
C SER A 128 -4.97 15.67 3.60
N LEU A 129 -5.18 14.48 3.02
CA LEU A 129 -6.21 13.54 3.48
C LEU A 129 -5.89 12.98 4.87
N CYS A 130 -4.65 12.55 5.12
CA CYS A 130 -4.21 12.14 6.46
C CYS A 130 -4.36 13.30 7.48
N LYS A 131 -4.02 14.53 7.08
CA LYS A 131 -4.13 15.73 7.91
C LYS A 131 -5.59 15.99 8.30
N TRP A 132 -6.48 16.03 7.33
CA TRP A 132 -7.91 16.18 7.56
C TRP A 132 -8.45 15.11 8.52
N HIS A 133 -8.06 13.84 8.32
CA HIS A 133 -8.51 12.75 9.19
C HIS A 133 -8.07 12.97 10.65
N ARG A 134 -6.85 13.46 10.89
CA ARG A 134 -6.38 13.79 12.25
C ARG A 134 -7.18 14.92 12.90
N MET A 135 -7.57 15.92 12.10
CA MET A 135 -8.33 17.07 12.57
C MET A 135 -9.79 16.73 12.89
N VAL A 136 -10.40 15.85 12.09
CA VAL A 136 -11.83 15.49 12.18
C VAL A 136 -12.07 14.36 13.17
N PHE A 137 -11.24 13.31 13.18
CA PHE A 137 -11.46 12.14 14.01
C PHE A 137 -10.46 12.10 15.18
N PRO A 138 -10.89 12.41 16.41
CA PRO A 138 -10.02 12.36 17.56
C PRO A 138 -9.67 10.89 17.87
N GLY A 139 -8.39 10.63 18.13
CA GLY A 139 -7.94 9.30 18.54
C GLY A 139 -6.49 9.05 18.17
N PRO A 140 -5.90 7.93 18.63
CA PRO A 140 -4.55 7.54 18.24
C PRO A 140 -4.50 6.88 16.85
N TRP A 141 -5.65 6.44 16.32
CA TRP A 141 -5.74 5.70 15.06
C TRP A 141 -5.95 6.65 13.89
N HIS A 142 -4.94 6.74 13.03
CA HIS A 142 -4.96 7.55 11.83
C HIS A 142 -4.47 6.75 10.62
N PRO A 143 -5.04 6.98 9.42
CA PRO A 143 -4.70 6.20 8.25
C PRO A 143 -3.24 6.43 7.85
N THR A 144 -2.58 5.34 7.48
CA THR A 144 -1.29 5.39 6.77
C THR A 144 -1.47 5.92 5.35
N VAL A 145 -0.39 6.37 4.71
CA VAL A 145 -0.45 6.87 3.32
C VAL A 145 -1.05 5.85 2.35
N ALA A 146 -0.75 4.56 2.53
CA ALA A 146 -1.31 3.49 1.71
C ALA A 146 -2.83 3.32 1.92
N GLN A 147 -3.31 3.45 3.16
CA GLN A 147 -4.74 3.43 3.47
C GLN A 147 -5.44 4.68 2.94
N ALA A 148 -4.83 5.85 3.11
CA ALA A 148 -5.33 7.12 2.59
C ALA A 148 -5.51 7.08 1.06
N SER A 149 -4.61 6.41 0.33
CA SER A 149 -4.75 6.20 -1.11
C SER A 149 -6.02 5.43 -1.48
N ARG A 150 -6.36 4.39 -0.71
CA ARG A 150 -7.61 3.62 -0.90
C ARG A 150 -8.82 4.46 -0.51
N MET A 151 -8.75 5.18 0.62
CA MET A 151 -9.82 6.07 1.06
C MET A 151 -10.14 7.15 0.03
N ARG A 152 -9.12 7.74 -0.59
CA ARG A 152 -9.30 8.78 -1.63
C ARG A 152 -10.19 8.30 -2.78
N GLN A 153 -10.14 7.03 -3.13
CA GLN A 153 -10.96 6.45 -4.21
C GLN A 153 -12.44 6.29 -3.83
N ALA A 154 -12.77 6.31 -2.53
CA ALA A 154 -14.13 6.15 -2.04
C ALA A 154 -14.89 7.48 -1.90
N PHE A 155 -14.20 8.62 -2.01
CA PHE A 155 -14.79 9.94 -1.86
C PHE A 155 -15.23 10.52 -3.21
N SER A 156 -16.34 11.27 -3.20
CA SER A 156 -16.75 12.06 -4.36
C SER A 156 -15.81 13.25 -4.60
N VAL A 157 -15.87 13.86 -5.78
CA VAL A 157 -15.08 15.07 -6.08
C VAL A 157 -15.44 16.21 -5.12
N ALA A 158 -16.71 16.37 -4.77
CA ALA A 158 -17.19 17.38 -3.83
C ALA A 158 -16.63 17.12 -2.41
N ASP A 159 -16.61 15.86 -1.98
CA ASP A 159 -15.99 15.47 -0.70
C ASP A 159 -14.50 15.80 -0.70
N LEU A 160 -13.78 15.45 -1.76
CA LEU A 160 -12.35 15.72 -1.86
C LEU A 160 -12.03 17.23 -1.78
N GLN A 161 -12.87 18.07 -2.39
CA GLN A 161 -12.75 19.53 -2.29
C GLN A 161 -12.98 20.02 -0.86
N GLU A 162 -14.01 19.51 -0.18
CA GLU A 162 -14.31 19.91 1.20
C GLU A 162 -13.24 19.41 2.18
N ILE A 163 -12.76 18.17 2.00
CA ILE A 163 -11.61 17.62 2.72
C ILE A 163 -10.39 18.52 2.53
N HIS A 164 -10.12 18.95 1.29
CA HIS A 164 -9.02 19.87 1.02
C HIS A 164 -9.21 21.20 1.75
N ARG A 165 -10.40 21.81 1.65
CA ARG A 165 -10.74 23.07 2.33
C ARG A 165 -10.49 22.99 3.82
N ILE A 166 -11.01 21.95 4.49
CA ILE A 166 -10.81 21.73 5.92
C ILE A 166 -9.33 21.51 6.25
N SER A 167 -8.60 20.75 5.42
CA SER A 167 -7.17 20.49 5.62
C SER A 167 -6.31 21.76 5.55
N GLN A 168 -6.75 22.80 4.84
CA GLN A 168 -6.04 24.07 4.73
C GLN A 168 -6.32 25.03 5.91
N MET A 169 -7.33 24.74 6.76
CA MET A 169 -7.69 25.63 7.88
C MET A 169 -6.64 25.69 9.01
N VAL A 170 -5.69 24.75 9.04
CA VAL A 170 -4.65 24.65 10.06
C VAL A 170 -3.31 24.40 9.37
N PRO A 171 -2.20 25.03 9.78
CA PRO A 171 -0.89 24.73 9.23
C PRO A 171 -0.42 23.29 9.54
N ASP A 172 0.41 22.72 8.67
CA ASP A 172 0.90 21.35 8.77
C ASP A 172 1.69 21.11 10.06
N GLU A 173 2.50 22.08 10.46
CA GLU A 173 3.37 22.03 11.64
C GLU A 173 2.54 21.80 12.90
N LYS A 174 1.38 22.44 12.98
CA LYS A 174 0.47 22.28 14.11
C LYS A 174 -0.23 20.92 14.11
N VAL A 175 -0.58 20.39 12.93
CA VAL A 175 -1.28 19.08 12.82
C VAL A 175 -0.37 17.88 13.07
N PHE A 176 0.87 17.96 12.59
CA PHE A 176 1.81 16.85 12.66
C PHE A 176 2.87 16.98 13.77
N GLY A 177 3.17 18.20 14.23
CA GLY A 177 4.21 18.45 15.24
C GLY A 177 3.73 18.26 16.68
N GLU A 178 2.48 18.60 16.99
CA GLU A 178 1.94 18.46 18.34
C GLU A 178 1.16 17.14 18.50
N LYS A 179 1.42 16.39 19.59
CA LYS A 179 0.51 15.32 20.06
C LYS A 179 -0.74 15.90 20.74
N ALA A 180 -1.21 17.04 20.27
CA ALA A 180 -2.35 17.73 20.83
C ALA A 180 -3.62 16.90 20.60
N ARG A 181 -4.48 16.83 21.62
CA ARG A 181 -5.85 16.35 21.44
C ARG A 181 -6.59 17.36 20.57
N TRP A 182 -6.91 16.97 19.34
CA TRP A 182 -7.65 17.82 18.41
C TRP A 182 -9.03 18.14 18.97
N LYS A 183 -9.37 19.43 18.99
CA LYS A 183 -10.70 19.87 19.39
C LYS A 183 -11.71 19.43 18.33
N PRO A 184 -12.92 18.99 18.72
CA PRO A 184 -13.97 18.52 17.81
C PRO A 184 -14.58 19.63 16.93
N LYS A 185 -13.95 20.81 16.83
CA LYS A 185 -14.41 21.92 15.98
C LYS A 185 -14.49 21.51 14.51
N TYR A 186 -13.45 20.85 13.99
CA TYR A 186 -13.42 20.42 12.58
C TYR A 186 -14.35 19.23 12.32
N HIS A 187 -14.57 18.40 13.34
CA HIS A 187 -15.60 17.36 13.29
C HIS A 187 -16.99 17.96 13.04
N GLY A 188 -17.35 19.03 13.76
CA GLY A 188 -18.63 19.73 13.53
C GLY A 188 -18.77 20.30 12.10
N ILE A 189 -17.70 20.86 11.55
CA ILE A 189 -17.69 21.38 10.16
C ILE A 189 -17.93 20.24 9.17
N TRP A 190 -17.22 19.12 9.34
CA TRP A 190 -17.37 17.95 8.48
C TRP A 190 -18.77 17.33 8.57
N MET A 191 -19.29 17.12 9.78
CA MET A 191 -20.65 16.61 9.98
C MET A 191 -21.72 17.56 9.38
N GLY A 192 -21.51 18.87 9.48
CA GLY A 192 -22.40 19.86 8.85
C GLY A 192 -22.31 19.89 7.31
N TRP A 193 -21.19 19.46 6.73
CA TRP A 193 -21.10 19.20 5.29
C TRP A 193 -21.90 17.95 4.92
N LEU A 194 -21.64 16.82 5.59
CA LEU A 194 -22.34 15.56 5.35
C LEU A 194 -23.87 15.71 5.47
N ALA A 195 -24.36 16.39 6.50
CA ALA A 195 -25.79 16.63 6.71
C ALA A 195 -26.44 17.48 5.59
N ARG A 196 -25.65 18.29 4.86
CA ARG A 196 -26.12 19.05 3.69
C ARG A 196 -26.04 18.23 2.41
N ASP A 197 -25.01 17.40 2.28
CA ASP A 197 -24.79 16.58 1.09
C ASP A 197 -25.73 15.36 1.02
N GLU A 198 -26.11 14.77 2.16
CA GLU A 198 -27.17 13.73 2.20
C GLU A 198 -28.48 14.24 1.57
N ARG A 199 -28.79 15.53 1.70
CA ARG A 199 -29.96 16.15 1.05
C ARG A 199 -29.81 16.25 -0.47
N ARG A 200 -28.58 16.25 -0.99
CA ARG A 200 -28.28 16.26 -2.43
C ARG A 200 -28.26 14.86 -3.04
N MET A 201 -28.06 13.80 -2.25
CA MET A 201 -28.13 12.41 -2.74
C MET A 201 -29.56 11.89 -2.88
N HIS A 202 -30.57 12.63 -2.43
CA HIS A 202 -31.97 12.40 -2.81
C HIS A 202 -32.24 12.92 -4.23
N VAL A 203 -31.71 12.23 -5.26
CA VAL A 203 -32.11 12.47 -6.66
C VAL A 203 -32.99 11.32 -7.13
N VAL A 204 -34.28 11.63 -7.15
CA VAL A 204 -35.29 11.37 -8.19
C VAL A 204 -35.23 9.99 -8.86
N PHE A 205 -36.12 9.09 -8.43
CA PHE A 205 -36.66 8.07 -9.32
C PHE A 205 -37.64 8.78 -10.26
N GLU A 206 -37.26 9.02 -11.51
CA GLU A 206 -38.24 9.35 -12.53
C GLU A 206 -39.11 8.10 -12.79
N ALA A 207 -40.42 8.29 -12.75
CA ALA A 207 -41.45 7.27 -12.96
C ALA A 207 -41.86 7.18 -14.43
#